data_AF-X0X7Z7-F1
#
_entry.id   AF-X0X7Z7-F1
#
_cell.length_a   1.000
_cell.length_b   1.000
_cell.length_c   1.000
_cell.angle_alpha   90.00
_cell.angle_beta   90.00
_cell.angle_gamma   90.00
#
_symmetry.space_group_name_H-M   'P 1'
#
loop_
_entity.id
_entity.type
_entity.pdbx_description
1 polymer ?
#
loop_
_entity_poly.entity_id
_entity_poly.type
_entity_poly.pdbx_seq_one_letter_code
_entity_poly.pdbx_strand_id
1 'polypeptide(L)'
;MTENDLRELMPQLEAYHGRFHGFFCRSEGRKWGMKYLQGLMMPIERKNVENIAEEVGAPPRKLQEFLSDSPWNDEGCIEEHQ
;
A
#
# COMPACT_ATOMS: atom_id res chain seq x y z
N MET A 1 7.08 -14.96 6.04
CA MET A 1 8.09 -13.99 5.58
C MET A 1 8.78 -13.46 6.81
N THR A 2 10.10 -13.55 6.87
CA THR A 2 10.89 -12.98 7.96
C THR A 2 11.01 -11.47 7.80
N GLU A 3 11.43 -10.75 8.85
CA GLU A 3 11.71 -9.31 8.76
C GLU A 3 12.82 -9.00 7.74
N ASN A 4 13.79 -9.91 7.59
CA ASN A 4 14.85 -9.79 6.59
C ASN A 4 14.31 -9.96 5.17
N ASP A 5 13.46 -10.94 4.92
CA ASP A 5 12.82 -11.13 3.62
C ASP A 5 12.02 -9.87 3.23
N LEU A 6 11.29 -9.28 4.19
CA LEU A 6 10.55 -8.04 3.99
C LEU A 6 11.48 -6.90 3.59
N ARG A 7 12.60 -6.73 4.31
CA ARG A 7 13.58 -5.67 4.05
C ARG A 7 14.19 -5.79 2.64
N GLU A 8 14.50 -6.99 2.20
CA GLU A 8 15.06 -7.24 0.86
C GLU A 8 14.04 -6.99 -0.26
N LEU A 9 12.76 -7.26 0.01
CA LEU A 9 11.67 -7.02 -0.94
C LEU A 9 11.24 -5.56 -1.01
N MET A 10 11.51 -4.76 0.03
CA MET A 10 11.03 -3.38 0.11
C MET A 10 11.40 -2.51 -1.11
N PRO A 11 12.65 -2.47 -1.58
CA PRO A 11 13.02 -1.67 -2.75
C PRO A 11 12.28 -2.10 -4.02
N GLN A 12 12.05 -3.40 -4.18
CA GLN A 12 11.32 -3.95 -5.34
C GLN A 12 9.85 -3.58 -5.28
N LEU A 13 9.25 -3.63 -4.08
CA LEU A 13 7.87 -3.22 -3.85
C LEU A 13 7.70 -1.71 -4.09
N GLU A 14 8.65 -0.89 -3.67
CA GLU A 14 8.65 0.56 -3.91
C GLU A 14 8.77 0.88 -5.41
N ALA A 15 9.67 0.21 -6.12
CA ALA A 15 9.83 0.37 -7.57
C ALA A 15 8.56 -0.06 -8.33
N TYR A 16 7.98 -1.19 -7.94
CA TYR A 16 6.72 -1.69 -8.49
C TYR A 16 5.58 -0.70 -8.25
N HIS A 17 5.38 -0.26 -6.99
CA HIS A 17 4.37 0.74 -6.64
C HIS A 17 4.59 2.08 -7.37
N GLY A 18 5.86 2.43 -7.63
CA GLY A 18 6.27 3.59 -8.42
C GLY A 18 5.62 3.67 -9.80
N ARG A 19 5.41 2.54 -10.47
CA ARG A 19 4.76 2.47 -11.79
C ARG A 19 3.33 3.01 -11.77
N PHE A 20 2.65 2.86 -10.63
CA PHE A 20 1.26 3.25 -10.46
C PHE A 20 1.09 4.70 -9.98
N HIS A 21 2.18 5.45 -9.73
CA HIS A 21 2.10 6.81 -9.17
C HIS A 21 1.26 7.78 -10.02
N GLY A 22 1.24 7.58 -11.34
CA GLY A 22 0.46 8.37 -12.29
C GLY A 22 -1.05 8.17 -12.20
N PHE A 23 -1.51 7.06 -11.60
CA PHE A 23 -2.93 6.73 -11.50
C PHE A 23 -3.59 7.23 -10.22
N PHE A 24 -2.80 7.67 -9.23
CA PHE A 24 -3.35 8.33 -8.03
C PHE A 24 -3.60 9.81 -8.31
N CYS A 25 -4.81 10.29 -8.00
CA CYS A 25 -5.14 11.71 -8.17
C CYS A 25 -4.34 12.65 -7.24
N ARG A 26 -3.83 12.15 -6.11
CA ARG A 26 -3.10 12.94 -5.10
C ARG A 26 -1.91 12.19 -4.53
N SER A 27 -0.94 12.96 -4.01
CA SER A 27 0.28 12.42 -3.39
C SER A 27 0.01 11.52 -2.17
N GLU A 28 -1.09 11.78 -1.47
CA GLU A 28 -1.56 11.05 -0.31
C GLU A 28 -1.93 9.61 -0.67
N GLY A 29 -2.52 9.39 -1.85
CA GLY A 29 -2.83 8.04 -2.33
C GLY A 29 -1.57 7.19 -2.47
N ARG A 30 -0.49 7.77 -3.00
CA ARG A 30 0.82 7.11 -3.10
C ARG A 30 1.38 6.77 -1.72
N LYS A 31 1.29 7.71 -0.77
CA LYS A 31 1.77 7.52 0.60
C LYS A 31 1.02 6.38 1.31
N TRP A 32 -0.31 6.43 1.30
CA TRP A 32 -1.14 5.48 2.02
C TRP A 32 -1.21 4.12 1.33
N GLY A 33 -1.16 4.09 -0.01
CA GLY A 33 -1.00 2.87 -0.79
C GLY A 33 0.30 2.14 -0.45
N MET A 34 1.43 2.85 -0.40
CA MET A 34 2.70 2.24 -0.01
C MET A 34 2.65 1.67 1.41
N LYS A 35 2.07 2.41 2.37
CA LYS A 35 1.91 1.95 3.76
C LYS A 35 1.00 0.73 3.86
N TYR A 36 -0.08 0.69 3.08
CA TYR A 36 -0.96 -0.46 3.03
C TYR A 36 -0.26 -1.70 2.46
N LEU A 37 0.48 -1.55 1.34
CA LEU A 37 1.27 -2.63 0.74
C LEU A 37 2.35 -3.16 1.70
N GLN A 38 3.05 -2.28 2.42
CA GLN A 38 4.00 -2.67 3.48
C GLN A 38 3.34 -3.57 4.53
N GLY A 39 2.18 -3.15 5.03
CA GLY A 39 1.43 -3.91 6.02
C GLY A 39 0.91 -5.25 5.49
N LEU A 40 0.55 -5.35 4.21
CA LEU A 40 0.17 -6.61 3.59
C LEU A 40 1.33 -7.63 3.61
N MET A 41 2.57 -7.18 3.50
CA MET A 41 3.76 -8.05 3.48
C MET A 41 4.25 -8.48 4.88
N MET A 42 3.85 -7.78 5.95
CA MET A 42 4.23 -8.12 7.33
C MET A 42 3.57 -9.42 7.84
N PRO A 43 4.07 -10.09 8.88
CA PRO A 43 3.46 -11.32 9.42
C PRO A 43 2.26 -11.03 10.36
N ILE A 44 1.25 -10.32 9.88
CA ILE A 44 0.04 -9.95 10.65
C ILE A 44 -0.99 -11.07 10.57
N GLU A 45 -1.44 -11.59 11.72
CA GLU A 45 -2.39 -12.71 11.82
C GLU A 45 -3.72 -12.42 11.10
N ARG A 46 -4.26 -11.20 11.27
CA ARG A 46 -5.45 -10.72 10.56
C ARG A 46 -5.16 -9.44 9.79
N LYS A 47 -5.23 -9.53 8.46
CA LYS A 47 -5.02 -8.42 7.50
C LYS A 47 -6.25 -7.52 7.37
N ASN A 48 -6.58 -6.79 8.43
CA ASN A 48 -7.57 -5.71 8.38
C ASN A 48 -6.87 -4.34 8.47
N VAL A 49 -7.63 -3.28 8.21
CA VAL A 49 -7.11 -1.89 8.20
C VAL A 49 -6.50 -1.50 9.54
N GLU A 50 -7.16 -1.84 10.66
CA GLU A 50 -6.71 -1.48 12.01
C GLU A 50 -5.36 -2.12 12.35
N ASN A 51 -5.24 -3.44 12.18
CA ASN A 51 -4.02 -4.17 12.46
C ASN A 51 -2.88 -3.75 11.52
N ILE A 52 -3.17 -3.51 10.24
CA ILE A 52 -2.17 -3.00 9.30
C ILE A 52 -1.71 -1.61 9.72
N ALA A 53 -2.63 -0.72 10.08
CA ALA A 53 -2.33 0.64 10.49
C ALA A 53 -1.44 0.68 11.74
N GLU A 54 -1.73 -0.16 12.72
CA GLU A 54 -0.92 -0.35 13.93
C GLU A 54 0.52 -0.74 13.58
N GLU A 55 0.68 -1.80 12.78
CA GLU A 55 1.99 -2.37 12.43
C GLU A 55 2.86 -1.42 11.59
N VAL A 56 2.25 -0.63 10.70
CA VAL A 56 3.00 0.30 9.83
C VAL A 56 3.11 1.73 10.37
N GLY A 57 2.55 1.98 11.56
CA GLY A 57 2.51 3.30 12.21
C GLY A 57 1.71 4.33 11.42
N ALA A 58 0.58 3.93 10.82
CA ALA A 58 -0.33 4.81 10.09
C ALA A 58 -1.62 5.09 10.89
N PRO A 59 -2.29 6.23 10.68
CA PRO A 59 -3.63 6.43 11.23
C PRO A 59 -4.63 5.48 10.55
N PRO A 60 -5.39 4.63 11.29
CA PRO A 60 -6.32 3.68 10.68
C PRO A 60 -7.33 4.34 9.74
N ARG A 61 -7.85 5.49 10.15
CA ARG A 61 -8.77 6.29 9.32
C ARG A 61 -8.18 6.69 7.97
N LYS A 62 -6.87 6.96 7.90
CA LYS A 62 -6.21 7.33 6.63
C LYS A 62 -6.07 6.15 5.69
N LEU A 63 -5.81 4.96 6.22
CA LEU A 63 -5.82 3.73 5.41
C LEU A 63 -7.25 3.35 5.00
N GLN A 64 -8.23 3.54 5.88
CA GLN A 64 -9.64 3.34 5.56
C GLN A 64 -10.06 4.25 4.41
N GLU A 65 -9.83 5.57 4.53
CA GLU A 65 -10.11 6.58 3.49
C GLU A 65 -9.39 6.25 2.17
N PHE A 66 -8.16 5.73 2.23
CA PHE A 66 -7.44 5.28 1.04
C PHE A 66 -8.18 4.12 0.34
N LEU A 67 -8.66 3.13 1.08
CA LEU A 67 -9.33 1.96 0.50
C LEU A 67 -10.78 2.23 0.07
N SER A 68 -11.48 3.17 0.69
CA SER A 68 -12.90 3.44 0.40
C SER A 68 -13.12 4.61 -0.55
N ASP A 69 -12.42 5.72 -0.34
CA ASP A 69 -12.83 7.03 -0.87
C ASP A 69 -11.75 7.71 -1.72
N SER A 70 -10.55 7.13 -1.81
CA SER A 70 -9.48 7.69 -2.64
C SER A 70 -9.80 7.42 -4.12
N PRO A 71 -9.83 8.45 -4.99
CA PRO A 71 -10.06 8.28 -6.41
C PRO A 71 -8.77 7.84 -7.13
N TRP A 72 -8.81 6.71 -7.84
CA TRP A 72 -7.70 6.16 -8.62
C TRP A 72 -8.18 5.93 -10.06
N ASN A 73 -7.28 5.98 -11.04
CA ASN A 73 -7.57 5.46 -12.37
C ASN A 73 -7.48 3.93 -12.32
N ASP A 74 -8.57 3.27 -11.94
CA ASP A 74 -8.63 1.82 -11.75
C ASP A 74 -8.29 1.06 -13.03
N GLU A 75 -8.81 1.52 -14.18
CA GLU A 75 -8.54 0.91 -15.49
C GLU A 75 -7.05 0.99 -15.83
N GLY A 76 -6.43 2.17 -15.68
CA GLY A 76 -4.99 2.33 -15.88
C GLY A 76 -4.14 1.51 -14.91
N CYS A 77 -4.57 1.39 -13.64
CA CYS A 77 -3.92 0.51 -12.67
C CYS A 77 -4.01 -0.98 -13.08
N ILE A 78 -5.14 -1.42 -13.61
CA ILE A 78 -5.32 -2.81 -14.06
C ILE A 78 -4.46 -3.08 -15.30
N GLU A 79 -4.43 -2.15 -16.26
CA GLU A 79 -3.61 -2.26 -17.47
C GLU A 79 -2.10 -2.32 -17.16
N GLU A 80 -1.59 -1.46 -16.28
CA GLU A 80 -0.16 -1.44 -15.88
C GLU A 80 0.26 -2.69 -15.08
N HIS A 81 -0.71 -3.43 -14.53
CA HIS A 81 -0.42 -4.66 -13.79
C HIS A 81 -0.21 -5.89 -14.69
N GLN A 82 -0.84 -5.91 -15.87
CA GLN A 82 -0.80 -7.04 -16.82
C GLN A 82 0.50 -7.10 -17.63
#